data_AF-R4MJU5-F1
#
_entry.id   AF-R4MJU5-F1
#
_cell.length_a   1.000
_cell.length_b   1.000
_cell.length_c   1.000
_cell.angle_alpha   90.00
_cell.angle_beta   90.00
_cell.angle_gamma   90.00
#
_symmetry.space_group_name_H-M   'P 1'
#
loop_
_entity.id
_entity.type
_entity.pdbx_description
1 polymer ?
#
loop_
_entity_poly.entity_id
_entity_poly.type
_entity_poly.pdbx_seq_one_letter_code
_entity_poly.pdbx_strand_id
1 'polypeptide(L)'
;MWPDGVVGSLTHCAGYRGAVVGRRDAVRSVGIDAEPHDVLPNGVLDAISLPAERADMPRTMPAALHWDRILFCAKEATYKAWFPLTKRWLGFEDAHITFETDSTGWTGRFVSRILIDGSTLSGPPLTTLRGRWSVERGLVLTAIVL
;
A
#
# COMPACT_ATOMS: atom_id res chain seq x y z
N MET A 1 -12.40 2.75 -15.16
CA MET A 1 -13.36 3.84 -14.89
C MET A 1 -14.45 3.29 -14.00
N TRP A 2 -14.79 3.99 -12.91
CA TRP A 2 -15.88 3.60 -12.00
C TRP A 2 -17.18 4.31 -12.39
N PRO A 3 -18.36 3.74 -12.06
CA PRO A 3 -19.63 4.43 -12.18
C PRO A 3 -19.66 5.74 -11.39
N ASP A 4 -20.59 6.63 -11.74
CA ASP A 4 -20.81 7.86 -10.99
C ASP A 4 -21.14 7.57 -9.53
N GLY A 5 -20.53 8.34 -8.63
CA GLY A 5 -20.67 8.15 -7.18
C GLY A 5 -19.92 6.93 -6.62
N VAL A 6 -19.11 6.23 -7.42
CA VAL A 6 -18.33 5.05 -6.97
C VAL A 6 -16.83 5.35 -7.01
N VAL A 7 -16.13 4.90 -5.98
CA VAL A 7 -14.67 4.77 -5.95
C VAL A 7 -14.30 3.30 -5.73
N GLY A 8 -13.09 2.92 -6.09
CA GLY A 8 -12.65 1.55 -5.87
C GLY A 8 -11.25 1.29 -6.39
N SER A 9 -10.79 0.09 -6.11
CA SER A 9 -9.50 -0.43 -6.54
C SER A 9 -9.61 -1.89 -6.92
N LEU A 10 -8.75 -2.30 -7.85
CA LEU A 10 -8.65 -3.65 -8.37
C LEU A 10 -7.24 -4.17 -8.16
N THR A 11 -7.10 -5.46 -7.92
CA THR A 11 -5.81 -6.14 -7.91
C THR A 11 -5.93 -7.56 -8.42
N HIS A 12 -4.83 -8.09 -8.97
CA HIS A 12 -4.71 -9.49 -9.34
C HIS A 12 -3.26 -9.93 -9.26
N CYS A 13 -3.05 -11.18 -8.87
CA CYS A 13 -1.77 -11.86 -8.92
C CYS A 13 -2.01 -13.36 -9.12
N ALA A 14 -0.96 -14.18 -9.06
CA ALA A 14 -1.11 -15.62 -9.11
C ALA A 14 -2.00 -16.10 -7.96
N GLY A 15 -3.10 -16.80 -8.29
CA GLY A 15 -4.02 -17.34 -7.29
C GLY A 15 -5.03 -16.36 -6.69
N TYR A 16 -4.99 -15.06 -7.04
CA TYR A 16 -5.92 -14.07 -6.45
C TYR A 16 -6.39 -12.99 -7.43
N ARG A 17 -7.68 -12.63 -7.33
CA ARG A 17 -8.28 -11.46 -7.98
C ARG A 17 -9.20 -10.79 -6.96
N GLY A 18 -9.10 -9.48 -6.83
CA GLY A 18 -9.86 -8.73 -5.83
C GLY A 18 -10.35 -7.39 -6.36
N ALA A 19 -11.53 -7.00 -5.87
CA ALA A 19 -12.11 -5.68 -6.08
C ALA A 19 -12.64 -5.17 -4.75
N VAL A 20 -12.34 -3.91 -4.43
CA VAL A 20 -12.96 -3.20 -3.31
C VAL A 20 -13.56 -1.92 -3.87
N VAL A 21 -14.84 -1.70 -3.57
CA VAL A 21 -15.60 -0.52 -3.99
C VAL A 21 -16.23 0.17 -2.79
N GLY A 22 -16.39 1.49 -2.90
CA GLY A 22 -17.00 2.33 -1.88
C GLY A 22 -17.84 3.42 -2.51
N ARG A 23 -18.80 3.95 -1.74
CA ARG A 23 -19.57 5.13 -2.15
C ARG A 23 -18.71 6.38 -1.99
N ARG A 24 -18.66 7.21 -3.03
CA ARG A 24 -17.80 8.41 -3.08
C ARG A 24 -18.18 9.49 -2.06
N ASP A 25 -19.41 9.47 -1.56
CA ASP A 25 -19.89 10.40 -0.53
C ASP A 25 -19.38 10.05 0.88
N ALA A 26 -18.94 8.82 1.11
CA ALA A 26 -18.37 8.36 2.37
C ALA A 26 -16.88 7.98 2.27
N VAL A 27 -16.39 7.67 1.06
CA VAL A 27 -15.02 7.21 0.80
C VAL A 27 -14.41 8.06 -0.30
N ARG A 28 -13.32 8.76 0.02
CA ARG A 28 -12.61 9.65 -0.89
C ARG A 28 -11.80 8.88 -1.93
N SER A 29 -11.14 7.80 -1.52
CA SER A 29 -10.35 6.93 -2.41
C SER A 29 -10.09 5.56 -1.79
N VAL A 30 -9.84 4.57 -2.63
CA VAL A 30 -9.46 3.21 -2.23
C VAL A 30 -8.22 2.80 -3.02
N GLY A 31 -7.24 2.22 -2.34
CA GLY A 31 -6.12 1.53 -2.96
C GLY A 31 -5.95 0.17 -2.33
N ILE A 32 -6.03 -0.90 -3.13
CA ILE A 32 -5.74 -2.26 -2.68
C ILE A 32 -4.66 -2.88 -3.53
N ASP A 33 -3.89 -3.77 -2.93
CA ASP A 33 -2.96 -4.59 -3.65
C ASP A 33 -2.85 -6.01 -3.09
N ALA A 34 -2.42 -6.94 -3.94
CA ALA A 34 -2.30 -8.35 -3.65
C ALA A 34 -1.07 -8.92 -4.34
N GLU A 35 -0.24 -9.60 -3.58
CA GLU A 35 1.01 -10.17 -4.08
C GLU A 35 1.20 -11.58 -3.54
N PRO A 36 1.86 -12.51 -4.28
CA PRO A 36 2.35 -13.75 -3.68
C PRO A 36 3.28 -13.43 -2.52
N HIS A 37 3.16 -14.16 -1.41
CA HIS A 37 4.06 -14.02 -0.27
C HIS A 37 5.37 -14.74 -0.54
N ASP A 38 6.11 -14.23 -1.52
CA ASP A 38 7.42 -14.70 -1.97
C ASP A 38 8.43 -13.55 -1.94
N VAL A 39 9.72 -13.89 -1.81
CA VAL A 39 10.83 -12.92 -1.86
C VAL A 39 10.78 -12.08 -3.15
N LEU A 40 11.21 -10.82 -3.06
CA LEU A 40 11.40 -10.00 -4.25
C LEU A 40 12.59 -10.51 -5.09
N PRO A 41 12.56 -10.35 -6.43
CA PRO A 41 13.73 -10.60 -7.25
C PRO A 41 14.93 -9.74 -6.84
N ASN A 42 16.15 -10.25 -7.09
CA ASN A 42 17.39 -9.54 -6.77
C ASN A 42 17.41 -8.11 -7.36
N GLY A 43 17.81 -7.13 -6.54
CA GLY A 43 17.91 -5.73 -6.92
C GLY A 43 16.60 -4.94 -6.90
N VAL A 44 15.43 -5.61 -6.81
CA VAL A 44 14.14 -4.92 -6.76
C VAL A 44 13.96 -4.18 -5.46
N LEU A 45 14.34 -4.80 -4.32
CA LEU A 45 14.20 -4.17 -3.00
C LEU A 45 14.87 -2.79 -2.93
N ASP A 46 16.10 -2.64 -3.44
CA ASP A 46 16.81 -1.36 -3.38
C ASP A 46 16.15 -0.28 -4.26
N ALA A 47 15.52 -0.68 -5.36
CA ALA A 47 14.79 0.23 -6.25
C ALA A 47 13.44 0.68 -5.67
N ILE A 48 12.79 -0.13 -4.82
CA ILE A 48 11.45 0.16 -4.29
C ILE A 48 11.43 0.67 -2.85
N SER A 49 12.59 0.71 -2.18
CA SER A 49 12.69 1.05 -0.76
C SER A 49 13.66 2.18 -0.47
N LEU A 50 13.37 2.88 0.63
CA LEU A 50 14.27 3.85 1.23
C LEU A 50 15.24 3.15 2.21
N PRO A 51 16.44 3.71 2.45
CA PRO A 51 17.39 3.16 3.43
C PRO A 51 16.79 3.00 4.83
N ALA A 52 15.95 3.95 5.27
CA ALA A 52 15.26 3.89 6.56
C ALA A 52 14.30 2.69 6.64
N GLU A 53 13.54 2.42 5.58
CA GLU A 53 12.63 1.28 5.52
C GLU A 53 13.39 -0.04 5.64
N ARG A 54 14.53 -0.17 4.93
CA ARG A 54 15.39 -1.37 5.03
C ARG A 54 15.99 -1.57 6.42
N ALA A 55 16.24 -0.49 7.16
CA ALA A 55 16.79 -0.54 8.50
C ALA A 55 15.74 -0.90 9.57
N ASP A 56 14.51 -0.42 9.40
CA ASP A 56 13.45 -0.53 10.42
C ASP A 56 12.59 -1.78 10.23
N MET A 57 12.28 -2.17 8.98
CA MET A 57 11.36 -3.27 8.68
C MET A 57 11.77 -4.62 9.30
N PRO A 58 13.05 -5.05 9.28
CA PRO A 58 13.46 -6.30 9.91
C PRO A 58 13.26 -6.32 11.44
N ARG A 59 13.08 -5.15 12.08
CA ARG A 59 12.86 -5.02 13.53
C ARG A 59 11.38 -5.01 13.89
N THR A 60 10.51 -4.57 12.97
CA THR A 60 9.06 -4.42 13.20
C THR A 60 8.24 -5.59 12.67
N MET A 61 8.78 -6.35 11.71
CA MET A 61 8.14 -7.51 11.10
C MET A 61 8.66 -8.83 11.70
N PRO A 62 7.77 -9.82 11.96
CA PRO A 62 8.18 -11.17 12.31
C PRO A 62 9.08 -11.81 11.25
N ALA A 63 10.06 -12.60 11.71
CA ALA A 63 11.07 -13.23 10.85
C ALA A 63 10.49 -14.18 9.78
N ALA A 64 9.27 -14.70 9.98
CA ALA A 64 8.59 -15.56 9.01
C ALA A 64 8.03 -14.80 7.80
N LEU A 65 8.04 -13.47 7.81
CA LEU A 65 7.46 -12.65 6.74
C LEU A 65 8.52 -12.13 5.77
N HIS A 66 8.24 -12.28 4.48
CA HIS A 66 8.86 -11.51 3.40
C HIS A 66 8.45 -10.03 3.48
N TRP A 67 9.06 -9.31 4.42
CA TRP A 67 8.78 -7.89 4.70
C TRP A 67 9.04 -6.99 3.49
N ASP A 68 9.99 -7.39 2.65
CA ASP A 68 10.36 -6.76 1.39
C ASP A 68 9.17 -6.76 0.42
N ARG A 69 8.48 -7.90 0.30
CA ARG A 69 7.27 -8.04 -0.49
C ARG A 69 6.08 -7.27 0.11
N ILE A 70 5.95 -7.28 1.43
CA ILE A 70 4.90 -6.53 2.13
C ILE A 70 5.07 -5.02 1.91
N LEU A 71 6.31 -4.52 1.97
CA LEU A 71 6.63 -3.12 1.66
C LEU A 71 6.22 -2.77 0.23
N PHE A 72 6.63 -3.60 -0.74
CA PHE A 72 6.27 -3.40 -2.15
C PHE A 72 4.74 -3.35 -2.35
N CYS A 73 4.02 -4.33 -1.81
CA CYS A 73 2.56 -4.39 -1.90
C CYS A 73 1.89 -3.15 -1.25
N ALA A 74 2.45 -2.60 -0.17
CA ALA A 74 1.94 -1.37 0.43
C ALA A 74 2.22 -0.13 -0.44
N LYS A 75 3.37 -0.04 -1.13
CA LYS A 75 3.69 1.04 -2.06
C LYS A 75 2.72 1.06 -3.24
N GLU A 76 2.40 -0.11 -3.80
CA GLU A 76 1.41 -0.27 -4.88
C GLU A 76 0.01 0.19 -4.44
N ALA A 77 -0.44 -0.22 -3.24
CA ALA A 77 -1.71 0.24 -2.67
C ALA A 77 -1.72 1.77 -2.44
N THR A 78 -0.60 2.35 -2.00
CA THR A 78 -0.44 3.80 -1.86
C THR A 78 -0.58 4.53 -3.19
N TYR A 79 0.07 4.06 -4.26
CA TYR A 79 -0.08 4.65 -5.59
C TYR A 79 -1.54 4.61 -6.07
N LYS A 80 -2.23 3.46 -5.87
CA LYS A 80 -3.62 3.28 -6.30
C LYS A 80 -4.60 4.17 -5.53
N ALA A 81 -4.36 4.42 -4.23
CA ALA A 81 -5.15 5.37 -3.45
C ALA A 81 -4.85 6.84 -3.83
N TRP A 82 -3.61 7.13 -4.20
CA TRP A 82 -3.10 8.45 -4.56
C TRP A 82 -3.58 8.94 -5.92
N PHE A 83 -3.36 8.15 -6.98
CA PHE A 83 -3.47 8.62 -8.36
C PHE A 83 -4.86 9.17 -8.72
N PRO A 84 -6.00 8.61 -8.28
CA PRO A 84 -7.32 9.16 -8.57
C PRO A 84 -7.51 10.61 -8.07
N LEU A 85 -6.82 10.98 -6.98
CA LEU A 85 -6.97 12.27 -6.31
C LEU A 85 -5.98 13.33 -6.79
N THR A 86 -4.82 12.92 -7.31
CA THR A 86 -3.73 13.83 -7.69
C THR A 86 -3.49 13.88 -9.20
N LYS A 87 -3.79 12.80 -9.92
CA LYS A 87 -3.43 12.59 -11.34
C LYS A 87 -1.95 12.79 -11.62
N ARG A 88 -1.10 12.52 -10.62
CA ARG A 88 0.35 12.68 -10.69
C ARG A 88 1.05 11.36 -10.37
N TRP A 89 2.23 11.20 -10.94
CA TRP A 89 3.15 10.14 -10.57
C TRP A 89 3.52 10.22 -9.08
N LEU A 90 3.76 9.07 -8.48
CA LEU A 90 4.33 8.91 -7.14
C LEU A 90 5.30 7.72 -7.23
N GLY A 91 6.60 8.00 -7.21
CA GLY A 91 7.64 7.00 -7.22
C GLY A 91 7.71 6.21 -5.91
N PHE A 92 8.48 5.12 -5.91
CA PHE A 92 8.65 4.30 -4.72
C PHE A 92 9.40 5.06 -3.60
N GLU A 93 10.34 5.92 -3.99
CA GLU A 93 11.12 6.81 -3.14
C GLU A 93 10.32 8.03 -2.64
N ASP A 94 9.17 8.33 -3.25
CA ASP A 94 8.34 9.49 -2.90
C ASP A 94 7.44 9.25 -1.68
N ALA A 95 7.46 8.04 -1.11
CA ALA A 95 6.71 7.69 0.09
C ALA A 95 7.59 6.91 1.07
N HIS A 96 7.61 7.30 2.34
CA HIS A 96 8.21 6.52 3.42
C HIS A 96 7.10 5.79 4.18
N ILE A 97 7.15 4.46 4.22
CA ILE A 97 6.16 3.62 4.88
C ILE A 97 6.72 3.02 6.17
N THR A 98 6.01 3.25 7.28
CA THR A 98 6.28 2.58 8.56
C THR A 98 5.21 1.53 8.85
N PHE A 99 5.58 0.48 9.57
CA PHE A 99 4.73 -0.68 9.84
C PHE A 99 4.62 -0.99 11.33
N GLU A 100 3.45 -1.50 11.71
CA GLU A 100 3.19 -2.12 13.00
C GLU A 100 2.59 -3.51 12.75
N THR A 101 2.97 -4.48 13.58
CA THR A 101 2.45 -5.85 13.53
C THR A 101 1.51 -6.06 14.73
N ASP A 102 0.32 -6.60 14.46
CA ASP A 102 -0.61 -6.98 15.52
C ASP A 102 -0.07 -8.21 16.27
N SER A 103 -0.60 -8.50 17.47
CA SER A 103 -0.13 -9.62 18.30
C SER A 103 -0.27 -11.00 17.65
N THR A 104 -1.10 -11.14 16.61
CA THR A 104 -1.25 -12.37 15.83
C THR A 104 -0.04 -12.66 14.94
N GLY A 105 0.78 -11.65 14.60
CA GLY A 105 1.97 -11.80 13.77
C GLY A 105 1.74 -11.84 12.26
N TRP A 106 0.48 -11.91 11.80
CA TRP A 106 0.13 -12.09 10.37
C TRP A 106 -0.70 -10.95 9.80
N THR A 107 -1.00 -9.94 10.62
CA THR A 107 -1.74 -8.74 10.22
C THR A 107 -1.12 -7.51 10.88
N GLY A 108 -1.43 -6.35 10.34
CA GLY A 108 -1.02 -5.11 10.99
C GLY A 108 -1.45 -3.86 10.26
N ARG A 109 -0.80 -2.76 10.63
CA ARG A 109 -1.04 -1.42 10.10
C ARG A 109 0.21 -0.90 9.41
N PHE A 110 0.01 0.03 8.50
CA PHE A 110 1.09 0.82 7.94
C PHE A 110 0.67 2.28 7.75
N VAL A 111 1.66 3.17 7.70
CA VAL A 111 1.46 4.58 7.40
C VAL A 111 2.42 4.99 6.30
N SER A 112 1.87 5.40 5.15
CA SER A 112 2.64 5.97 4.05
C SER A 112 2.70 7.49 4.20
N ARG A 113 3.88 8.02 4.51
CA ARG A 113 4.16 9.45 4.52
C ARG A 113 4.65 9.88 3.14
N ILE A 114 3.93 10.81 2.52
CA ILE A 114 4.30 11.38 1.21
C ILE A 114 5.43 12.40 1.39
N LEU A 115 6.47 12.29 0.57
CA LEU A 115 7.70 13.10 0.62
C LEU A 115 7.74 14.20 -0.45
N ILE A 116 6.78 14.20 -1.36
CA ILE A 116 6.60 15.21 -2.42
C ILE A 116 5.34 16.05 -2.17
N ASP A 117 5.05 17.01 -3.06
CA ASP A 117 3.82 17.80 -3.00
C ASP A 117 2.57 16.89 -3.01
N GLY A 118 1.78 16.95 -1.94
CA GLY A 118 0.55 16.19 -1.72
C GLY A 118 -0.72 16.80 -2.33
N SER A 119 -0.62 17.89 -3.10
CA SER A 119 -1.78 18.62 -3.61
C SER A 119 -2.71 17.74 -4.46
N THR A 120 -4.01 17.76 -4.11
CA THR A 120 -5.06 17.02 -4.81
C THR A 120 -5.87 17.94 -5.71
N LEU A 121 -6.54 17.37 -6.72
CA LEU A 121 -7.46 18.12 -7.60
C LEU A 121 -8.57 18.85 -6.84
N SER A 122 -9.01 18.28 -5.72
CA SER A 122 -10.02 18.86 -4.82
C SER A 122 -9.90 18.27 -3.41
N GLY A 123 -10.23 19.06 -2.39
CA GLY A 123 -10.14 18.66 -0.99
C GLY A 123 -8.72 18.80 -0.42
N PRO A 124 -8.46 18.24 0.78
CA PRO A 124 -7.19 18.43 1.47
C PRO A 124 -6.05 17.65 0.81
N PRO A 125 -4.79 18.13 0.91
CA PRO A 125 -3.63 17.44 0.37
C PRO A 125 -3.41 16.07 1.04
N LEU A 126 -2.80 15.15 0.32
CA LEU A 126 -2.40 13.83 0.83
C LEU A 126 -0.98 13.92 1.42
N THR A 127 -0.89 13.93 2.75
CA THR A 127 0.39 13.96 3.48
C THR A 127 0.73 12.63 4.11
N THR A 128 -0.29 11.94 4.65
CA THR A 128 -0.16 10.60 5.24
C THR A 128 -1.37 9.75 4.87
N LEU A 129 -1.12 8.50 4.47
CA LEU A 129 -2.15 7.53 4.13
C LEU A 129 -2.00 6.33 5.06
N ARG A 130 -3.05 6.05 5.84
CA ARG A 130 -3.09 4.90 6.76
C ARG A 130 -3.65 3.70 6.03
N GLY A 131 -2.99 2.55 6.19
CA GLY A 131 -3.43 1.30 5.62
C GLY A 131 -3.31 0.13 6.57
N ARG A 132 -3.79 -1.02 6.13
CA ARG A 132 -3.64 -2.31 6.79
C ARG A 132 -3.01 -3.30 5.85
N TRP A 133 -2.27 -4.25 6.42
CA TRP A 133 -1.68 -5.37 5.71
C TRP A 133 -2.07 -6.69 6.37
N SER A 134 -2.08 -7.76 5.58
CA SER A 134 -2.31 -9.12 6.05
C SER A 134 -1.53 -10.10 5.18
N VAL A 135 -1.04 -11.17 5.80
CA VAL A 135 -0.46 -12.32 5.11
C VAL A 135 -1.24 -13.57 5.47
N GLU A 136 -1.83 -14.22 4.48
CA GLU A 136 -2.60 -15.45 4.67
C GLU A 136 -2.61 -16.26 3.37
N ARG A 137 -2.64 -17.59 3.46
CA ARG A 137 -2.75 -18.49 2.28
C ARG A 137 -1.71 -18.21 1.18
N GLY A 138 -0.49 -17.84 1.58
CA GLY A 138 0.60 -17.53 0.64
C GLY A 138 0.43 -16.21 -0.12
N LEU A 139 -0.42 -15.30 0.36
CA LEU A 139 -0.69 -14.01 -0.25
C LEU A 139 -0.45 -12.88 0.76
N VAL A 140 0.11 -11.78 0.28
CA VAL A 140 0.07 -10.47 0.93
C VAL A 140 -1.13 -9.70 0.41
N LEU A 141 -1.91 -9.09 1.29
CA LEU A 141 -2.94 -8.12 0.95
C LEU A 141 -2.68 -6.81 1.68
N THR A 142 -2.81 -5.69 0.97
CA THR A 142 -2.76 -4.35 1.54
C THR A 142 -3.98 -3.52 1.11
N ALA A 143 -4.44 -2.65 2.00
CA ALA A 143 -5.56 -1.75 1.71
C ALA A 143 -5.41 -0.39 2.39
N ILE A 144 -5.76 0.66 1.66
CA ILE A 144 -5.92 2.04 2.12
C ILE A 144 -7.32 2.49 1.72
N VAL A 145 -8.04 3.10 2.67
CA VAL A 145 -9.36 3.71 2.45
C VAL A 145 -9.32 5.11 3.08
N LEU A 146 -9.58 6.13 2.26
CA LEU A 146 -9.51 7.55 2.65
C LEU A 146 -10.90 8.19 2.73
#